data_AF-A0A7S4BSF4-F1
#
_entry.id   AF-A0A7S4BSF4-F1
#
_cell.length_a   1.000
_cell.length_b   1.000
_cell.length_c   1.000
_cell.angle_alpha   90.00
_cell.angle_beta   90.00
_cell.angle_gamma   90.00
#
_symmetry.space_group_name_H-M   'P 1'
#
loop_
_entity.id
_entity.type
_entity.pdbx_description
1 polymer ?
#
loop_
_entity_poly.entity_id
_entity_poly.type
_entity_poly.pdbx_seq_one_letter_code
_entity_poly.pdbx_strand_id
1 'polypeptide(L)'
;GLPALPVCSVSRRGVLSRWMNACLAYCDGAVGFFACERPMDPKVPELDAKEWVELVVSTEKATEEVHETHHADAAPLFYLCFALLTGALILHVLSRFAPAVPYTPVLLMVGFATSPLIGSTGLLGESLEPWVYIDGHLLLFTFLPLLVFSDAVNIKWHLAEKCLGQCLLLAGPGVLIGAGLSATLAHFALPYDWEWSFCLAFGSVLAATDPVA
;
A
#
# COMPACT_ATOMS: atom_id res chain seq x y z
N GLY A 1 41.04 -43.11 -0.08
CA GLY A 1 40.64 -42.65 1.25
C GLY A 1 40.73 -41.15 1.30
N LEU A 2 39.58 -40.47 1.38
CA LEU A 2 39.45 -39.04 1.62
C LEU A 2 38.52 -38.88 2.83
N PRO A 3 38.89 -38.08 3.85
CA PRO A 3 38.18 -38.04 5.11
C PRO A 3 36.85 -37.26 5.02
N ALA A 4 35.83 -37.79 5.71
CA ALA A 4 34.51 -37.21 5.87
C ALA A 4 34.57 -35.88 6.62
N LEU A 5 33.89 -34.85 6.10
CA LEU A 5 33.62 -33.62 6.82
C LEU A 5 32.48 -33.82 7.83
N PRO A 6 32.57 -33.29 9.05
CA PRO A 6 31.59 -33.51 10.10
C PRO A 6 30.28 -32.76 9.83
N VAL A 7 29.17 -33.49 9.91
CA VAL A 7 27.81 -32.95 9.99
C VAL A 7 27.68 -32.18 11.30
N CYS A 8 27.70 -30.86 11.24
CA CYS A 8 27.49 -30.01 12.40
C CYS A 8 25.98 -29.89 12.68
N SER A 9 25.48 -30.68 13.65
CA SER A 9 24.12 -30.56 14.18
C SER A 9 24.02 -29.37 15.13
N VAL A 10 23.87 -28.17 14.57
CA VAL A 10 23.63 -26.96 15.38
C VAL A 10 22.20 -27.01 15.95
N SER A 11 22.14 -27.09 17.28
CA SER A 11 20.94 -27.10 18.12
C SER A 11 20.06 -25.88 17.85
N ARG A 12 18.92 -26.12 17.22
CA ARG A 12 18.04 -25.14 16.57
C ARG A 12 17.15 -24.32 17.53
N ARG A 13 17.25 -24.51 18.85
CA ARG A 13 16.35 -23.88 19.84
C ARG A 13 16.91 -22.64 20.55
N GLY A 14 18.23 -22.43 20.57
CA GLY A 14 18.84 -21.31 21.32
C GLY A 14 19.05 -20.02 20.52
N VAL A 15 19.09 -20.11 19.18
CA VAL A 15 19.38 -18.96 18.32
C VAL A 15 18.13 -18.12 18.10
N LEU A 16 16.96 -18.75 17.91
CA LEU A 16 15.70 -18.05 17.65
C LEU A 16 15.28 -17.14 18.82
N SER A 17 15.44 -17.58 20.08
CA SER A 17 15.09 -16.75 21.24
C SER A 17 16.03 -15.56 21.44
N ARG A 18 17.30 -15.71 21.07
CA ARG A 18 18.29 -14.61 21.12
C ARG A 18 18.01 -13.54 20.07
N TRP A 19 17.58 -13.93 18.87
CA TRP A 19 17.16 -12.97 17.83
C TRP A 19 15.84 -12.29 18.17
N MET A 20 14.88 -13.02 18.72
CA MET A 20 13.59 -12.45 19.11
C MET A 20 13.73 -11.41 20.23
N ASN A 21 14.60 -11.67 21.21
CA ASN A 21 14.93 -10.71 22.27
C ASN A 21 15.76 -9.51 21.76
N ALA A 22 16.59 -9.70 20.73
CA ALA A 22 17.33 -8.60 20.10
C ALA A 22 16.43 -7.70 19.24
N CYS A 23 15.43 -8.26 18.54
CA CYS A 23 14.41 -7.49 17.84
C CYS A 23 13.50 -6.72 18.81
N LEU A 24 13.12 -7.33 19.94
CA LEU A 24 12.39 -6.62 21.01
C LEU A 24 13.19 -5.45 21.57
N ALA A 25 14.51 -5.61 21.77
CA ALA A 25 15.38 -4.53 22.22
C ALA A 25 15.58 -3.41 21.18
N TYR A 26 15.51 -3.72 19.88
CA TYR A 26 15.57 -2.71 18.81
C TYR A 26 14.24 -1.95 18.65
N CYS A 27 13.10 -2.63 18.84
CA CYS A 27 11.79 -1.99 18.88
C CYS A 27 11.65 -1.00 20.04
N ASP A 28 12.23 -1.30 21.21
CA ASP A 28 12.16 -0.41 22.39
C ASP A 28 12.91 0.93 22.17
N GLY A 29 13.91 0.97 21.29
CA GLY A 29 14.69 2.18 21.01
C GLY A 29 14.10 3.14 19.98
N ALA A 30 13.16 2.70 19.15
CA ALA A 30 12.63 3.47 18.02
C ALA A 30 11.29 4.20 18.30
N VAL A 31 10.69 3.96 19.47
CA VAL A 31 9.37 4.53 19.84
C VAL A 31 9.46 6.01 20.28
N GLY A 32 10.66 6.56 20.47
CA GLY A 32 10.87 7.90 21.01
C GLY A 32 10.63 9.09 20.06
N PHE A 33 10.32 8.88 18.77
CA PHE A 33 10.33 9.96 17.76
C PHE A 33 8.98 10.29 17.10
N PHE A 34 7.88 9.63 17.50
CA PHE A 34 6.53 9.92 16.97
C PHE A 34 5.58 10.44 18.05
N ALA A 35 6.04 11.39 18.87
CA ALA A 35 5.18 12.15 19.77
C ALA A 35 4.68 13.42 19.08
N CYS A 36 3.62 13.26 18.26
CA CYS A 36 2.64 14.32 18.05
C CYS A 36 1.29 13.77 18.51
N GLU A 37 1.15 13.68 19.84
CA GLU A 37 -0.10 13.37 20.52
C GLU A 37 -1.16 14.43 20.17
N ARG A 38 -2.09 14.07 19.29
CA ARG A 38 -3.47 14.55 19.42
C ARG A 38 -4.07 13.78 20.61
N PRO A 39 -4.70 14.45 21.59
CA PRO A 39 -5.36 13.75 22.68
C PRO A 39 -6.61 13.06 22.10
N MET A 40 -6.56 11.75 21.94
CA MET A 40 -7.74 10.92 21.72
C MET A 40 -7.96 10.14 23.00
N ASP A 41 -8.88 10.60 23.86
CA ASP A 41 -9.45 9.76 24.91
C ASP A 41 -10.82 10.28 25.37
N PRO A 42 -11.78 9.43 25.78
CA PRO A 42 -11.69 7.97 25.92
C PRO A 42 -12.91 7.16 25.43
N LYS A 43 -12.68 5.84 25.37
CA LYS A 43 -13.60 4.70 25.16
C LYS A 43 -13.66 4.16 23.73
N VAL A 44 -12.62 3.44 23.33
CA VAL A 44 -12.81 2.30 22.43
C VAL A 44 -13.49 1.21 23.26
N PRO A 45 -14.74 0.82 22.98
CA PRO A 45 -15.37 -0.30 23.66
C PRO A 45 -14.59 -1.58 23.31
N GLU A 46 -14.31 -2.40 24.32
CA GLU A 46 -13.65 -3.70 24.17
C GLU A 46 -14.65 -4.68 23.54
N LEU A 47 -14.83 -4.53 22.22
CA LEU A 47 -15.79 -5.26 21.40
C LEU A 47 -15.11 -6.45 20.74
N ASP A 48 -15.80 -7.59 20.75
CA ASP A 48 -15.35 -8.80 20.06
C ASP A 48 -15.27 -8.55 18.54
N ALA A 49 -14.45 -9.33 17.81
CA ALA A 49 -14.30 -9.19 16.35
C ALA A 49 -15.64 -9.19 15.57
N LYS A 50 -16.65 -9.87 16.09
CA LYS A 50 -18.01 -9.90 15.54
C LYS A 50 -18.73 -8.55 15.67
N GLU A 51 -18.54 -7.84 16.78
CA GLU A 51 -19.13 -6.53 17.06
C GLU A 51 -18.41 -5.42 16.28
N TRP A 52 -17.12 -5.58 15.98
CA TRP A 52 -16.41 -4.72 15.04
C TRP A 52 -17.00 -4.81 13.64
N VAL A 53 -17.27 -6.04 13.17
CA VAL A 53 -17.91 -6.25 11.86
C VAL A 53 -19.31 -5.65 11.86
N GLU A 54 -20.10 -5.85 12.92
CA GLU A 54 -21.44 -5.25 13.02
C GLU A 54 -21.41 -3.72 13.12
N LEU A 55 -20.43 -3.12 13.81
CA LEU A 55 -20.26 -1.68 13.85
C LEU A 55 -19.89 -1.10 12.49
N VAL A 56 -18.96 -1.74 11.77
CA VAL A 56 -18.58 -1.32 10.41
C VAL A 56 -19.80 -1.40 9.49
N VAL A 57 -20.53 -2.53 9.53
CA VAL A 57 -21.78 -2.71 8.76
C VAL A 57 -22.86 -1.72 9.17
N SER A 58 -22.94 -1.35 10.45
CA SER A 58 -23.91 -0.36 10.95
C SER A 58 -23.54 1.07 10.56
N THR A 59 -22.24 1.40 10.48
CA THR A 59 -21.79 2.69 9.95
C THR A 59 -22.07 2.80 8.45
N GLU A 60 -21.93 1.71 7.70
CA GLU A 60 -22.32 1.67 6.28
C GLU A 60 -23.82 1.97 6.10
N LYS A 61 -24.69 1.35 6.91
CA LYS A 61 -26.15 1.59 6.89
C LYS A 61 -26.55 3.02 7.29
N ALA A 62 -25.85 3.62 8.25
CA ALA A 62 -26.08 5.02 8.62
C ALA A 62 -25.64 6.00 7.51
N THR A 63 -24.71 5.58 6.65
CA THR A 63 -24.30 6.35 5.47
C THR A 63 -25.34 6.24 4.34
N GLU A 64 -26.10 5.13 4.29
CA GLU A 64 -27.23 4.93 3.37
C GLU A 64 -28.43 5.85 3.70
N GLU A 65 -28.78 6.06 4.97
CA GLU A 65 -29.97 6.87 5.33
C GLU A 65 -29.81 8.38 5.05
N VAL A 66 -28.58 8.88 4.88
CA VAL A 66 -28.32 10.26 4.46
C VAL A 66 -28.52 10.45 2.93
N HIS A 67 -28.68 9.35 2.17
CA HIS A 67 -28.75 9.35 0.70
C HIS A 67 -30.18 9.33 0.12
N GLU A 68 -31.23 9.36 0.94
CA GLU A 68 -32.64 9.28 0.52
C GLU A 68 -33.31 10.66 0.25
N THR A 69 -32.53 11.71 -0.09
CA THR A 69 -33.10 13.03 -0.49
C THR A 69 -32.57 13.62 -1.81
N HIS A 70 -31.70 12.91 -2.54
CA HIS A 70 -31.24 13.32 -3.88
C HIS A 70 -31.55 12.25 -4.93
N HIS A 71 -32.81 12.17 -5.36
CA HIS A 71 -33.11 11.51 -6.63
C HIS A 71 -32.38 12.29 -7.76
N ALA A 72 -31.36 11.65 -8.35
CA ALA A 72 -30.71 11.95 -9.64
C ALA A 72 -29.22 12.35 -9.65
N ASP A 73 -28.38 11.87 -8.72
CA ASP A 73 -26.92 11.88 -8.93
C ASP A 73 -26.33 10.45 -8.92
N ALA A 74 -26.88 9.56 -9.75
CA ALA A 74 -26.23 8.28 -10.09
C ALA A 74 -25.00 8.48 -11.00
N ALA A 75 -24.69 9.73 -11.35
CA ALA A 75 -23.59 10.10 -12.23
C ALA A 75 -22.23 9.55 -11.74
N PRO A 76 -21.83 9.66 -10.45
CA PRO A 76 -20.53 9.15 -10.01
C PRO A 76 -20.40 7.63 -10.15
N LEU A 77 -21.48 6.88 -9.90
CA LEU A 77 -21.53 5.42 -10.04
C LEU A 77 -21.35 4.97 -11.49
N PHE A 78 -21.86 5.74 -12.46
CA PHE A 78 -21.70 5.43 -13.87
C PHE A 78 -20.23 5.44 -14.29
N TYR A 79 -19.46 6.46 -13.89
CA TYR A 79 -18.03 6.52 -14.19
C TYR A 79 -17.25 5.40 -13.47
N LEU A 80 -17.61 5.07 -12.23
CA LEU A 80 -17.00 3.94 -11.51
C LEU A 80 -17.18 2.61 -12.24
N CYS A 81 -18.41 2.28 -12.62
CA CYS A 81 -18.70 1.06 -13.38
C CYS A 81 -17.97 1.06 -14.73
N PHE A 82 -17.93 2.20 -15.42
CA PHE A 82 -17.18 2.34 -16.67
C PHE A 82 -15.69 2.11 -16.46
N ALA A 83 -15.07 2.74 -15.45
CA ALA A 83 -13.65 2.59 -15.13
C ALA A 83 -13.28 1.15 -14.76
N LEU A 84 -14.13 0.46 -13.98
CA LEU A 84 -13.94 -0.95 -13.62
C LEU A 84 -14.06 -1.86 -14.85
N LEU A 85 -15.05 -1.64 -15.72
CA LEU A 85 -15.21 -2.42 -16.96
C LEU A 85 -14.06 -2.19 -17.93
N THR A 86 -13.63 -0.95 -18.12
CA THR A 86 -12.47 -0.61 -18.94
C THR A 86 -11.19 -1.23 -18.37
N GLY A 87 -10.99 -1.18 -17.05
CA GLY A 87 -9.87 -1.85 -16.38
C GLY A 87 -9.87 -3.36 -16.57
N ALA A 88 -11.02 -4.01 -16.39
CA ALA A 88 -11.19 -5.44 -16.61
C ALA A 88 -10.97 -5.83 -18.08
N LEU A 89 -11.45 -5.01 -19.02
CA LEU A 89 -11.25 -5.20 -20.45
C LEU A 89 -9.77 -5.08 -20.82
N ILE A 90 -9.07 -4.07 -20.29
CA ILE A 90 -7.63 -3.89 -20.50
C ILE A 90 -6.89 -5.11 -19.97
N LEU A 91 -7.18 -5.56 -18.75
CA LEU A 91 -6.55 -6.75 -18.17
C LEU A 91 -6.79 -8.00 -19.02
N HIS A 92 -8.02 -8.19 -19.50
CA HIS A 92 -8.38 -9.32 -20.36
C HIS A 92 -7.66 -9.28 -21.71
N VAL A 93 -7.60 -8.10 -22.36
CA VAL A 93 -6.91 -7.91 -23.64
C VAL A 93 -5.40 -8.08 -23.48
N LEU A 94 -4.81 -7.47 -22.46
CA LEU A 94 -3.35 -7.48 -22.23
C LEU A 94 -2.87 -8.90 -21.91
N SER A 95 -3.59 -9.62 -21.04
CA SER A 95 -3.27 -11.02 -20.73
C SER A 95 -3.38 -11.94 -21.95
N ARG A 96 -4.26 -11.64 -22.92
CA ARG A 96 -4.45 -12.49 -24.11
C ARG A 96 -3.54 -12.15 -25.28
N PHE A 97 -3.27 -10.88 -25.54
CA PHE A 97 -2.57 -10.42 -26.74
C PHE A 97 -1.13 -9.97 -26.47
N ALA A 98 -0.81 -9.46 -25.28
CA ALA A 98 0.49 -8.87 -24.97
C ALA A 98 0.93 -9.14 -23.52
N PRO A 99 1.23 -10.40 -23.15
CA PRO A 99 1.65 -10.75 -21.79
C PRO A 99 3.02 -10.15 -21.39
N ALA A 100 3.75 -9.55 -22.34
CA ALA A 100 5.02 -8.88 -22.07
C ALA A 100 4.85 -7.45 -21.49
N VAL A 101 3.65 -6.87 -21.56
CA VAL A 101 3.40 -5.49 -21.12
C VAL A 101 2.76 -5.52 -19.72
N PRO A 102 3.35 -4.84 -18.71
CA PRO A 102 2.76 -4.75 -17.37
C PRO A 102 1.46 -3.94 -17.39
N TYR A 103 0.46 -4.37 -16.61
CA TYR A 103 -0.87 -3.76 -16.62
C TYR A 103 -0.88 -2.34 -16.02
N THR A 104 -0.07 -2.10 -14.98
CA THR A 104 -0.02 -0.84 -14.21
C THR A 104 0.22 0.41 -15.06
N PRO A 105 1.28 0.49 -15.91
CA PRO A 105 1.49 1.68 -16.74
C PRO A 105 0.40 1.87 -17.81
N VAL A 106 -0.24 0.79 -18.28
CA VAL A 106 -1.36 0.90 -19.23
C VAL A 106 -2.56 1.56 -18.58
N LEU A 107 -2.91 1.17 -17.35
CA LEU A 107 -4.00 1.83 -16.60
C LEU A 107 -3.69 3.31 -16.35
N LEU A 108 -2.44 3.65 -16.04
CA LEU A 108 -2.02 5.05 -15.86
C LEU A 108 -2.19 5.87 -17.16
N MET A 109 -1.78 5.31 -18.30
CA MET A 109 -1.96 5.96 -19.60
C MET A 109 -3.43 6.17 -19.95
N VAL A 110 -4.30 5.21 -19.59
CA VAL A 110 -5.75 5.34 -19.82
C VAL A 110 -6.36 6.44 -18.94
N GLY A 111 -5.97 6.54 -17.67
CA GLY A 111 -6.38 7.64 -16.79
C GLY A 111 -5.92 9.02 -17.31
N PHE A 112 -4.71 9.10 -17.84
CA PHE A 112 -4.23 10.32 -18.50
C PHE A 112 -5.06 10.65 -19.76
N ALA A 113 -5.41 9.63 -20.55
CA ALA A 113 -6.22 9.80 -21.74
C ALA A 113 -7.68 10.20 -21.44
N THR A 114 -8.22 9.87 -20.26
CA THR A 114 -9.56 10.31 -19.84
C THR A 114 -9.57 11.70 -19.20
N SER A 115 -8.42 12.22 -18.76
CA SER A 115 -8.29 13.57 -18.17
C SER A 115 -8.89 14.72 -19.01
N PRO A 116 -8.70 14.85 -20.34
CA PRO A 116 -9.28 15.95 -21.11
C PRO A 116 -10.81 15.91 -21.21
N LEU A 117 -11.48 14.84 -20.77
CA LEU A 117 -12.94 14.74 -20.74
C LEU A 117 -13.57 15.49 -19.57
N ILE A 118 -12.75 15.93 -18.59
CA ILE A 118 -13.17 16.77 -17.46
C ILE A 118 -13.71 18.09 -18.01
N GLY A 119 -14.97 18.43 -17.71
CA GLY A 119 -15.63 19.64 -18.18
C GLY A 119 -16.28 19.54 -19.58
N SER A 120 -16.27 18.36 -20.20
CA SER A 120 -17.10 18.11 -21.38
C SER A 120 -18.58 17.94 -20.98
N THR A 121 -19.51 18.46 -21.78
CA THR A 121 -20.97 18.38 -21.53
C THR A 121 -21.55 16.98 -21.76
N GLY A 122 -20.73 15.93 -21.75
CA GLY A 122 -21.14 14.55 -21.93
C GLY A 122 -21.38 13.87 -20.59
N LEU A 123 -22.24 12.84 -20.59
CA LEU A 123 -22.54 12.03 -19.40
C LEU A 123 -21.26 11.52 -18.70
N LEU A 124 -20.24 11.12 -19.47
CA LEU A 124 -18.96 10.67 -18.91
C LEU A 124 -18.16 11.79 -18.23
N GLY A 125 -18.26 13.03 -18.71
CA GLY A 125 -17.56 14.18 -18.14
C GLY A 125 -18.17 14.62 -16.81
N GLU A 126 -19.50 14.75 -16.77
CA GLU A 126 -20.25 15.09 -15.55
C GLU A 126 -20.09 14.01 -14.47
N SER A 127 -20.09 12.74 -14.87
CA SER A 127 -19.84 11.61 -13.96
C SER A 127 -18.41 11.54 -13.41
N LEU A 128 -17.42 12.10 -14.11
CA LEU A 128 -16.00 12.02 -13.76
C LEU A 128 -15.57 13.17 -12.83
N GLU A 129 -16.18 14.34 -12.95
CA GLU A 129 -15.84 15.53 -12.16
C GLU A 129 -15.77 15.28 -10.63
N PRO A 130 -16.73 14.59 -9.99
CA PRO A 130 -16.67 14.30 -8.56
C PRO A 130 -15.46 13.45 -8.13
N TRP A 131 -14.97 12.58 -9.03
CA TRP A 131 -13.84 11.69 -8.73
C TRP A 131 -12.50 12.42 -8.70
N VAL A 132 -12.38 13.56 -9.37
CA VAL A 132 -11.14 14.36 -9.40
C VAL A 132 -10.88 15.03 -8.06
N TYR A 133 -11.96 15.40 -7.34
CA TYR A 133 -11.88 16.11 -6.06
C TYR A 133 -11.80 15.16 -4.84
N ILE A 134 -11.76 13.85 -5.06
CA ILE A 134 -11.66 12.89 -3.96
C ILE A 134 -10.28 12.98 -3.30
N ASP A 135 -10.27 13.03 -1.97
CA ASP A 135 -9.01 13.17 -1.23
C ASP A 135 -8.20 11.86 -1.27
N GLY A 136 -6.93 11.97 -1.66
CA GLY A 136 -6.02 10.81 -1.75
C GLY A 136 -5.74 10.12 -0.42
N HIS A 137 -5.81 10.84 0.71
CA HIS A 137 -5.65 10.25 2.05
C HIS A 137 -6.83 9.36 2.40
N LEU A 138 -8.06 9.74 2.01
CA LEU A 138 -9.24 8.88 2.21
C LEU A 138 -9.10 7.58 1.42
N LEU A 139 -8.63 7.69 0.17
CA LEU A 139 -8.36 6.54 -0.68
C LEU A 139 -7.29 5.63 -0.07
N LEU A 140 -6.17 6.20 0.39
CA LEU A 140 -5.08 5.47 1.03
C LEU A 140 -5.55 4.81 2.34
N PHE A 141 -6.27 5.52 3.22
CA PHE A 141 -6.73 4.93 4.47
C PHE A 141 -7.80 3.85 4.29
N THR A 142 -8.59 3.93 3.22
CA THR A 142 -9.59 2.89 2.90
C THR A 142 -8.93 1.67 2.28
N PHE A 143 -8.00 1.85 1.34
CA PHE A 143 -7.40 0.74 0.60
C PHE A 143 -6.16 0.14 1.27
N LEU A 144 -5.34 0.88 2.01
CA LEU A 144 -4.11 0.36 2.60
C LEU A 144 -4.36 -0.80 3.57
N PRO A 145 -5.32 -0.73 4.52
CA PRO A 145 -5.63 -1.86 5.39
C PRO A 145 -6.10 -3.09 4.59
N LEU A 146 -6.90 -2.86 3.55
CA LEU A 146 -7.46 -3.92 2.71
C LEU A 146 -6.38 -4.60 1.86
N LEU A 147 -5.50 -3.82 1.22
CA LEU A 147 -4.39 -4.31 0.38
C LEU A 147 -3.36 -5.07 1.21
N VAL A 148 -2.89 -4.48 2.32
CA VAL A 148 -1.86 -5.11 3.17
C VAL A 148 -2.39 -6.40 3.82
N PHE A 149 -3.66 -6.42 4.24
CA PHE A 149 -4.26 -7.63 4.79
C PHE A 149 -4.40 -8.73 3.73
N SER A 150 -4.83 -8.37 2.52
CA SER A 150 -4.98 -9.32 1.41
C SER A 150 -3.66 -10.01 1.09
N ASP A 151 -2.58 -9.24 1.02
CA ASP A 151 -1.23 -9.77 0.78
C ASP A 151 -0.73 -10.62 1.94
N ALA A 152 -0.99 -10.20 3.19
CA ALA A 152 -0.56 -10.93 4.37
C ALA A 152 -1.21 -12.32 4.50
N VAL A 153 -2.50 -12.45 4.16
CA VAL A 153 -3.23 -13.74 4.25
C VAL A 153 -2.69 -14.79 3.25
N ASN A 154 -2.11 -14.34 2.14
CA ASN A 154 -1.54 -15.24 1.13
C ASN A 154 -0.15 -15.80 1.53
N ILE A 155 0.49 -15.23 2.56
CA ILE A 155 1.84 -15.63 2.96
C ILE A 155 1.82 -16.90 3.83
N LYS A 156 2.53 -17.95 3.38
CA LYS A 156 2.71 -19.18 4.15
C LYS A 156 3.65 -18.95 5.35
N TRP A 157 3.11 -19.05 6.56
CA TRP A 157 3.86 -18.85 7.82
C TRP A 157 5.18 -19.63 7.90
N HIS A 158 5.18 -20.89 7.47
CA HIS A 158 6.39 -21.73 7.51
C HIS A 158 7.53 -21.26 6.59
N LEU A 159 7.18 -20.56 5.50
CA LEU A 159 8.17 -19.97 4.59
C LEU A 159 8.64 -18.64 5.17
N ALA A 160 7.70 -17.81 5.63
CA ALA A 160 7.97 -16.50 6.22
C ALA A 160 9.02 -16.58 7.34
N GLU A 161 8.89 -17.51 8.28
CA GLU A 161 9.84 -17.65 9.40
C GLU A 161 11.27 -17.96 8.94
N LYS A 162 11.42 -18.72 7.85
CA LYS A 162 12.74 -19.10 7.32
C LYS A 162 13.44 -17.95 6.59
N CYS A 163 12.70 -17.07 5.92
CA CYS A 163 13.25 -15.96 5.16
C CYS A 163 13.16 -14.60 5.88
N LEU A 164 12.48 -14.50 7.03
CA LEU A 164 12.29 -13.23 7.76
C LEU A 164 13.59 -12.46 7.99
N GLY A 165 14.67 -13.15 8.40
CA GLY A 165 15.96 -12.49 8.63
C GLY A 165 16.56 -11.87 7.36
N GLN A 166 16.41 -12.54 6.20
CA GLN A 166 16.85 -12.01 4.92
C GLN A 166 15.96 -10.86 4.46
N CYS A 167 14.64 -10.98 4.64
CA CYS A 167 13.69 -9.91 4.33
C CYS A 167 13.94 -8.67 5.19
N LEU A 168 14.22 -8.82 6.49
CA LEU A 168 14.50 -7.71 7.39
C LEU A 168 15.82 -7.00 7.06
N LEU A 169 16.85 -7.78 6.67
CA LEU A 169 18.11 -7.21 6.20
C LEU A 169 17.93 -6.51 4.84
N LEU A 170 17.05 -7.00 3.96
CA LEU A 170 16.78 -6.32 2.69
C LEU A 170 15.94 -5.04 2.89
N ALA A 171 14.87 -5.13 3.69
CA ALA A 171 13.92 -4.06 3.94
C ALA A 171 14.48 -2.95 4.85
N GLY A 172 15.41 -3.27 5.75
CA GLY A 172 16.06 -2.27 6.61
C GLY A 172 17.19 -1.55 5.89
N PRO A 173 18.42 -2.08 5.93
CA PRO A 173 19.58 -1.39 5.34
C PRO A 173 19.51 -1.29 3.82
N GLY A 174 18.93 -2.26 3.11
CA GLY A 174 18.81 -2.20 1.65
C GLY A 174 17.95 -1.02 1.18
N VAL A 175 16.77 -0.84 1.77
CA VAL A 175 15.87 0.28 1.46
C VAL A 175 16.47 1.62 1.90
N LEU A 176 17.09 1.72 3.07
CA LEU A 176 17.74 2.95 3.53
C LEU A 176 18.84 3.41 2.58
N ILE A 177 19.70 2.49 2.13
CA ILE A 177 20.77 2.79 1.17
C ILE A 177 20.16 3.17 -0.20
N GLY A 178 19.14 2.44 -0.65
CA GLY A 178 18.43 2.72 -1.91
C GLY A 178 17.77 4.10 -1.91
N ALA A 179 17.04 4.44 -0.85
CA ALA A 179 16.39 5.74 -0.69
C ALA A 179 17.43 6.88 -0.65
N GLY A 180 18.54 6.69 0.08
CA GLY A 180 19.63 7.66 0.14
C GLY A 180 20.30 7.87 -1.21
N LEU A 181 20.57 6.80 -1.96
CA LEU A 181 21.12 6.89 -3.32
C LEU A 181 20.15 7.63 -4.26
N SER A 182 18.87 7.27 -4.27
CA SER A 182 17.84 7.95 -5.06
C SER A 182 17.72 9.43 -4.70
N ALA A 183 17.82 9.79 -3.42
CA ALA A 183 17.82 11.17 -2.96
C ALA A 183 19.05 11.95 -3.45
N THR A 184 20.25 11.36 -3.38
CA THR A 184 21.47 12.00 -3.91
C THR A 184 21.38 12.19 -5.42
N LEU A 185 20.87 11.20 -6.16
CA LEU A 185 20.65 11.30 -7.60
C LEU A 185 19.64 12.41 -7.91
N ALA A 186 18.55 12.53 -7.15
CA ALA A 186 17.57 13.60 -7.34
C ALA A 186 18.22 14.99 -7.15
N HIS A 187 19.05 15.16 -6.12
CA HIS A 187 19.73 16.44 -5.86
C HIS A 187 20.74 16.82 -6.96
N PHE A 188 21.47 15.86 -7.52
CA PHE A 188 22.49 16.13 -8.55
C PHE A 188 21.96 16.12 -10.00
N ALA A 189 20.94 15.32 -10.29
CA ALA A 189 20.41 15.16 -11.65
C ALA A 189 19.32 16.19 -11.98
N LEU A 190 18.60 16.69 -10.98
CA LEU A 190 17.52 17.65 -11.17
C LEU A 190 18.00 19.07 -10.85
N PRO A 191 17.89 20.04 -11.79
CA PRO A 191 18.33 21.42 -11.59
C PRO A 191 17.27 22.25 -10.83
N TYR A 192 16.76 21.74 -9.71
CA TYR A 192 15.67 22.37 -8.95
C TYR A 192 16.06 22.83 -7.54
N ASP A 193 17.35 22.81 -7.16
CA ASP A 193 17.87 23.28 -5.86
C ASP A 193 17.04 22.79 -4.64
N TRP A 194 16.61 21.53 -4.67
CA TRP A 194 15.81 20.94 -3.59
C TRP A 194 16.60 20.75 -2.30
N GLU A 195 15.97 21.06 -1.17
CA GLU A 195 16.51 20.82 0.16
C GLU A 195 16.63 19.31 0.45
N TRP A 196 17.62 18.92 1.25
CA TRP A 196 17.96 17.52 1.46
C TRP A 196 16.79 16.70 2.04
N SER A 197 15.97 17.29 2.91
CA SER A 197 14.79 16.61 3.47
C SER A 197 13.74 16.30 2.40
N PHE A 198 13.56 17.19 1.42
CA PHE A 198 12.67 16.93 0.27
C PHE A 198 13.23 15.84 -0.66
N CYS A 199 14.54 15.86 -0.94
CA CYS A 199 15.19 14.80 -1.71
C CYS A 199 15.09 13.44 -1.02
N LEU A 200 15.26 13.39 0.31
CA LEU A 200 15.13 12.16 1.10
C LEU A 200 13.68 11.68 1.14
N ALA A 201 12.70 12.57 1.26
CA ALA A 201 11.28 12.22 1.16
C ALA A 201 10.96 11.60 -0.21
N PHE A 202 11.43 12.21 -1.30
CA PHE A 202 11.29 11.65 -2.65
C PHE A 202 11.95 10.27 -2.79
N GLY A 203 13.18 10.13 -2.30
CA GLY A 203 13.89 8.84 -2.28
C GLY A 203 13.13 7.78 -1.48
N SER A 204 12.49 8.15 -0.37
CA SER A 204 11.70 7.23 0.46
C SER A 204 10.45 6.71 -0.26
N VAL A 205 9.75 7.58 -0.99
CA VAL A 205 8.56 7.22 -1.77
C VAL A 205 8.93 6.28 -2.92
N LEU A 206 10.05 6.55 -3.60
CA LEU A 206 10.55 5.67 -4.68
C LEU A 206 11.08 4.32 -4.19
N ALA A 207 11.51 4.23 -2.93
CA ALA A 207 12.05 3.00 -2.38
C ALA A 207 10.95 2.03 -1.90
N ALA A 208 9.69 2.48 -1.81
CA ALA A 208 8.57 1.60 -1.54
C ALA A 208 8.33 0.67 -2.75
N THR A 209 8.58 -0.62 -2.58
CA THR A 209 8.42 -1.64 -3.62
C THR A 209 7.32 -2.62 -3.26
N ASP A 210 6.28 -2.69 -4.08
CA ASP A 210 5.25 -3.71 -3.96
C ASP A 210 5.61 -4.92 -4.85
N PRO A 211 5.49 -6.17 -4.36
CA PRO A 211 5.78 -7.37 -5.16
C PRO A 211 4.67 -7.68 -6.19
N VAL A 212 3.63 -6.85 -6.25
CA VAL A 212 2.47 -7.02 -7.12
C VAL A 212 2.82 -6.50 -8.52
N ALA A 213 3.30 -7.39 -9.37
CA ALA A 213 3.40 -7.22 -10.82
C ALA A 213 3.25 -8.56 -11.53
#